data_AF-A0A507SSN8-F1
#
_entry.id   AF-A0A507SSN8-F1
#
_cell.length_a   1.000
_cell.length_b   1.000
_cell.length_c   1.000
_cell.angle_alpha   90.00
_cell.angle_beta   90.00
_cell.angle_gamma   90.00
#
_symmetry.space_group_name_H-M   'P 1'
#
loop_
_entity.id
_entity.type
_entity.pdbx_description
1 polymer ?
#
loop_
_entity_poly.entity_id
_entity_poly.type
_entity_poly.pdbx_seq_one_letter_code
_entity_poly.pdbx_strand_id
1 'polypeptide(L)'
;MREGTILTKWFNSQVFVTEFSIVLGLVLFVFLWALTVKIYQYKRAALINSIGFALAFLIATVIPWGTSRLIYREGLVFFINPINVLAQSILRASTHIPKFKIGFAYQGIFFIIGAQILGALVGYIFFSGLFYMLKSTKKYEALNNASVMDLIKLHEPLPIWKNAIKEVFFIGLFVSTITWLPFANAAQFATNPFWVVLFSTIIAFAIIFMSAPFNGFAFHLAFPFVYVIDVLVEMIKEHIKAQKNKEVLDIQVCNQHRYKIIYATTNLSITTAITIIFSLVIPIFMVLIGHHNKVSHNL
;
A
#
# COMPACT_ATOMS: atom_id res chain seq x y z
N MET A 1 -9.10 -3.88 21.05
CA MET A 1 -9.82 -2.60 21.02
C MET A 1 -10.75 -2.58 19.83
N ARG A 2 -12.01 -2.21 20.02
CA ARG A 2 -12.99 -2.14 18.92
C ARG A 2 -12.59 -1.03 17.95
N GLU A 3 -12.63 -1.30 16.64
CA GLU A 3 -12.26 -0.34 15.58
C GLU A 3 -12.99 1.01 15.67
N GLY A 4 -14.26 1.02 16.07
CA GLY A 4 -15.02 2.26 16.28
C GLY A 4 -14.43 3.18 17.35
N THR A 5 -13.73 2.62 18.34
CA THR A 5 -13.02 3.39 19.39
C THR A 5 -11.67 3.92 18.92
N ILE A 6 -11.09 3.33 17.86
CA ILE A 6 -9.81 3.75 17.30
C ILE A 6 -10.01 4.97 16.38
N LEU A 7 -11.03 4.92 15.54
CA LEU A 7 -11.32 5.96 14.54
C LEU A 7 -11.87 7.26 15.14
N THR A 8 -12.35 7.20 16.38
CA THR A 8 -12.87 8.33 17.16
C THR A 8 -11.84 8.97 18.08
N LYS A 9 -10.61 8.44 18.15
CA LYS A 9 -9.50 9.02 18.93
C LYS A 9 -8.54 9.78 18.02
N TRP A 10 -8.02 10.91 18.51
CA TRP A 10 -6.96 11.67 17.84
C TRP A 10 -5.64 10.91 17.72
N PHE A 11 -5.35 10.03 18.68
CA PHE A 11 -4.13 9.23 18.65
C PHE A 11 -4.29 7.94 19.45
N ASN A 12 -3.74 6.85 18.92
CA ASN A 12 -3.56 5.59 19.62
C ASN A 12 -2.18 5.02 19.28
N SER A 13 -1.27 5.02 20.25
CA SER A 13 0.12 4.56 20.05
C SER A 13 0.22 3.10 19.63
N GLN A 14 -0.64 2.23 20.15
CA GLN A 14 -0.62 0.79 19.85
C GLN A 14 -1.00 0.53 18.39
N VAL A 15 -2.05 1.21 17.91
CA VAL A 15 -2.48 1.15 16.51
C VAL A 15 -1.44 1.78 15.61
N PHE A 16 -0.92 2.96 15.99
CA PHE A 16 0.13 3.64 15.23
C PHE A 16 1.34 2.74 15.02
N VAL A 17 1.89 2.15 16.09
CA VAL A 17 3.06 1.26 16.00
C VAL A 17 2.75 0.04 15.15
N THR A 18 1.55 -0.53 15.28
CA THR A 18 1.17 -1.72 14.51
C THR A 18 1.06 -1.41 13.01
N GLU A 19 0.37 -0.35 12.63
CA GLU A 19 0.27 0.12 11.23
C GLU A 19 1.63 0.46 10.64
N PHE A 20 2.45 1.16 11.43
CA PHE A 20 3.83 1.47 11.08
C PHE A 20 4.64 0.19 10.80
N SER A 21 4.60 -0.79 11.71
CA SER A 21 5.35 -2.04 11.59
C SER A 21 4.87 -2.89 10.41
N ILE A 22 3.56 -2.94 10.16
CA ILE A 22 2.99 -3.65 9.01
C ILE A 22 3.51 -3.04 7.71
N VAL A 23 3.39 -1.72 7.53
CA VAL A 23 3.79 -1.10 6.26
C VAL A 23 5.31 -1.08 6.08
N LEU A 24 6.07 -0.90 7.17
CA LEU A 24 7.53 -1.08 7.16
C LEU A 24 7.90 -2.49 6.67
N GLY A 25 7.31 -3.52 7.28
CA GLY A 25 7.53 -4.92 6.89
C GLY A 25 7.12 -5.18 5.44
N LEU A 26 5.98 -4.65 5.01
CA LEU A 26 5.47 -4.81 3.65
C LEU A 26 6.47 -4.25 2.63
N VAL A 27 6.88 -3.00 2.79
CA VAL A 27 7.84 -2.35 1.88
C VAL A 27 9.17 -3.12 1.91
N LEU A 28 9.70 -3.42 3.10
CA LEU A 28 10.96 -4.12 3.25
C LEU A 28 10.96 -5.50 2.58
N PHE A 29 9.95 -6.33 2.84
CA PHE A 29 9.86 -7.68 2.30
C PHE A 29 9.61 -7.70 0.79
N VAL A 30 8.82 -6.75 0.27
CA VAL A 30 8.62 -6.58 -1.17
C VAL A 30 9.95 -6.29 -1.87
N PHE A 31 10.71 -5.33 -1.35
CA PHE A 31 12.00 -4.98 -1.94
C PHE A 31 13.07 -6.08 -1.75
N LEU A 32 13.09 -6.76 -0.60
CA LEU A 32 13.97 -7.92 -0.39
C LEU A 32 13.68 -9.04 -1.39
N TRP A 33 12.40 -9.34 -1.62
CA TRP A 33 12.02 -10.34 -2.62
C TRP A 33 12.43 -9.90 -4.03
N ALA A 34 12.15 -8.66 -4.40
CA ALA A 34 12.53 -8.09 -5.69
C ALA A 34 14.05 -8.14 -5.91
N LEU A 35 14.84 -7.89 -4.85
CA LEU A 35 16.28 -8.03 -4.85
C LEU A 35 16.71 -9.47 -5.12
N THR A 36 16.12 -10.45 -4.42
CA THR A 36 16.36 -11.88 -4.67
C THR A 36 16.06 -12.23 -6.13
N VAL A 37 14.91 -11.80 -6.65
CA VAL A 37 14.53 -12.09 -8.04
C VAL A 37 15.54 -11.50 -9.04
N LYS A 38 16.06 -10.30 -8.77
CA LYS A 38 17.08 -9.65 -9.59
C LYS A 38 18.43 -10.38 -9.54
N ILE A 39 18.87 -10.80 -8.35
CA ILE A 39 20.15 -11.51 -8.15
C ILE A 39 20.14 -12.86 -8.88
N TYR A 40 19.04 -13.62 -8.76
CA TYR A 40 18.93 -14.97 -9.33
C TYR A 40 18.42 -15.01 -10.77
N GLN A 41 18.07 -13.86 -11.37
CA GLN A 41 17.70 -13.72 -12.78
C GLN A 41 16.62 -14.72 -13.26
N TYR A 42 15.57 -14.90 -12.48
CA TYR A 42 14.53 -15.87 -12.84
C TYR A 42 13.84 -15.53 -14.17
N LYS A 43 13.65 -16.53 -15.04
CA LYS A 43 13.04 -16.39 -16.38
C LYS A 43 11.64 -15.76 -16.40
N ARG A 44 10.85 -15.94 -15.33
CA ARG A 44 9.49 -15.38 -15.17
C ARG A 44 9.44 -14.37 -14.03
N ALA A 45 10.37 -13.41 -14.03
CA ALA A 45 10.53 -12.43 -12.97
C ALA A 45 9.21 -11.74 -12.58
N ALA A 46 8.35 -11.37 -13.53
CA ALA A 46 7.08 -10.71 -13.23
C ALA A 46 6.11 -11.59 -12.42
N LEU A 47 5.97 -12.85 -12.81
CA LEU A 47 5.15 -13.83 -12.10
C LEU A 47 5.69 -14.08 -10.69
N ILE A 48 7.01 -14.29 -10.59
CA ILE A 48 7.69 -14.60 -9.33
C ILE A 48 7.64 -13.40 -8.38
N ASN A 49 7.82 -12.18 -8.88
CA ASN A 49 7.64 -10.96 -8.09
C ASN A 49 6.20 -10.84 -7.58
N SER A 50 5.20 -11.20 -8.38
CA SER A 50 3.80 -11.13 -7.94
C SER A 50 3.49 -12.11 -6.81
N ILE A 51 4.04 -13.33 -6.88
CA ILE A 51 3.98 -14.31 -5.76
C ILE A 51 4.67 -13.74 -4.53
N GLY A 52 5.88 -13.20 -4.69
CA GLY A 52 6.63 -12.61 -3.58
C GLY A 52 5.95 -11.41 -2.94
N PHE A 53 5.28 -10.57 -3.73
CA PHE A 53 4.55 -9.41 -3.21
C PHE A 53 3.37 -9.86 -2.36
N ALA A 54 2.66 -10.88 -2.80
CA ALA A 54 1.57 -11.43 -2.04
C ALA A 54 2.04 -12.17 -0.76
N LEU A 55 3.18 -12.88 -0.82
CA LEU A 55 3.82 -13.46 0.37
C LEU A 55 4.33 -12.38 1.33
N ALA A 56 4.93 -11.32 0.82
CA ALA A 56 5.36 -10.17 1.61
C ALA A 56 4.18 -9.52 2.33
N PHE A 57 3.04 -9.36 1.63
CA PHE A 57 1.80 -8.88 2.24
C PHE A 57 1.29 -9.81 3.34
N LEU A 58 1.26 -11.13 3.11
CA LEU A 58 0.88 -12.12 4.12
C LEU A 58 1.77 -12.01 5.37
N ILE A 59 3.08 -12.06 5.20
CA ILE A 59 4.06 -12.03 6.30
C ILE A 59 3.95 -10.70 7.06
N ALA A 60 3.93 -9.58 6.33
CA ALA A 60 3.84 -8.25 6.90
C ALA A 60 2.52 -7.99 7.63
N THR A 61 1.46 -8.71 7.30
CA THR A 61 0.16 -8.58 7.97
C THR A 61 0.02 -9.55 9.15
N VAL A 62 0.31 -10.84 8.93
CA VAL A 62 0.08 -11.90 9.91
C VAL A 62 1.03 -11.80 11.10
N ILE A 63 2.30 -11.45 10.90
CA ILE A 63 3.26 -11.35 12.01
C ILE A 63 2.83 -10.22 12.97
N PRO A 64 2.67 -8.95 12.54
CA PRO A 64 2.24 -7.90 13.44
C PRO A 64 0.84 -8.16 14.03
N TRP A 65 -0.08 -8.77 13.27
CA TRP A 65 -1.38 -9.19 13.81
C TRP A 65 -1.23 -10.18 14.97
N GLY A 66 -0.52 -11.27 14.75
CA GLY A 66 -0.31 -12.33 15.73
C GLY A 66 0.42 -11.78 16.96
N THR A 67 1.48 -11.00 16.75
CA THR A 67 2.21 -10.32 17.82
C THR A 67 1.31 -9.36 18.59
N SER A 68 0.44 -8.60 17.92
CA SER A 68 -0.49 -7.69 18.58
C SER A 68 -1.47 -8.42 19.51
N ARG A 69 -1.88 -9.64 19.17
CA ARG A 69 -2.76 -10.48 19.98
C ARG A 69 -2.08 -11.03 21.24
N LEU A 70 -0.76 -11.18 21.20
CA LEU A 70 0.05 -11.60 22.34
C LEU A 70 0.37 -10.43 23.27
N ILE A 71 0.70 -9.27 22.71
CA ILE A 71 1.15 -8.10 23.47
C ILE A 71 -0.03 -7.31 24.04
N TYR A 72 -1.12 -7.14 23.28
CA TYR A 72 -2.22 -6.28 23.67
C TYR A 72 -3.43 -7.09 24.12
N ARG A 73 -3.92 -6.80 25.34
CA ARG A 73 -5.02 -7.53 26.01
C ARG A 73 -6.29 -7.68 25.18
N GLU A 74 -6.62 -6.71 24.34
CA GLU A 74 -7.89 -6.72 23.60
C GLU A 74 -7.75 -7.14 22.12
N GLY A 75 -6.54 -7.46 21.66
CA GLY A 75 -6.22 -7.56 20.23
C GLY A 75 -6.37 -6.22 19.51
N LEU A 76 -5.45 -5.88 18.62
CA LEU A 76 -5.60 -4.69 17.80
C LEU A 76 -6.30 -5.03 16.49
N VAL A 77 -7.00 -4.02 15.96
CA VAL A 77 -7.39 -4.04 14.57
C VAL A 77 -6.51 -3.08 13.79
N PHE A 78 -6.18 -3.49 12.58
CA PHE A 78 -5.44 -2.72 11.60
C PHE A 78 -6.24 -2.63 10.31
N PHE A 79 -5.84 -1.65 9.51
CA PHE A 79 -6.38 -1.28 8.23
C PHE A 79 -5.39 -1.65 7.13
N ILE A 80 -4.07 -1.61 7.41
CA ILE A 80 -2.94 -1.96 6.51
C ILE A 80 -2.79 -1.02 5.32
N ASN A 81 -3.89 -0.45 4.81
CA ASN A 81 -3.98 0.30 3.57
C ASN A 81 -4.86 1.53 3.77
N PRO A 82 -4.48 2.71 3.24
CA PRO A 82 -5.32 3.91 3.28
C PRO A 82 -6.74 3.70 2.74
N ILE A 83 -6.92 2.82 1.75
CA ILE A 83 -8.23 2.41 1.24
C ILE A 83 -9.12 1.89 2.37
N ASN A 84 -8.61 0.94 3.15
CA ASN A 84 -9.34 0.34 4.26
C ASN A 84 -9.59 1.35 5.37
N VAL A 85 -8.63 2.24 5.64
CA VAL A 85 -8.81 3.32 6.65
C VAL A 85 -10.02 4.17 6.28
N LEU A 86 -10.06 4.69 5.05
CA LEU A 86 -11.13 5.58 4.59
C LEU A 86 -12.48 4.86 4.53
N ALA A 87 -12.51 3.68 3.92
CA ALA A 87 -13.75 2.97 3.69
C ALA A 87 -14.36 2.42 4.98
N GLN A 88 -13.56 1.82 5.88
CA GLN A 88 -14.07 1.36 7.16
C GLN A 88 -14.49 2.53 8.07
N SER A 89 -13.88 3.72 7.92
CA SER A 89 -14.33 4.92 8.62
C SER A 89 -15.76 5.31 8.24
N ILE A 90 -16.11 5.25 6.96
CA ILE A 90 -17.49 5.51 6.50
C ILE A 90 -18.44 4.42 6.99
N LEU A 91 -18.10 3.16 6.77
CA LEU A 91 -18.99 2.04 7.09
C LEU A 91 -19.32 2.05 8.58
N ARG A 92 -18.35 2.33 9.45
CA ARG A 92 -18.57 2.41 10.90
C ARG A 92 -19.25 3.69 11.36
N ALA A 93 -19.06 4.81 10.67
CA ALA A 93 -19.84 6.01 10.93
C ALA A 93 -21.34 5.78 10.69
N SER A 94 -21.68 4.91 9.73
CA SER A 94 -23.06 4.58 9.39
C SER A 94 -23.76 3.68 10.43
N THR A 95 -23.02 2.84 11.16
CA THR A 95 -23.60 1.87 12.11
C THR A 95 -23.89 2.46 13.49
N HIS A 96 -23.36 3.64 13.84
CA HIS A 96 -23.43 4.18 15.20
C HIS A 96 -24.13 5.54 15.32
N ILE A 97 -24.62 6.15 14.24
CA ILE A 97 -25.22 7.49 14.32
C ILE A 97 -26.52 7.57 13.51
N PRO A 98 -27.71 7.67 14.16
CA PRO A 98 -28.98 7.92 13.48
C PRO A 98 -29.06 9.29 12.77
N LYS A 99 -28.02 10.11 12.89
CA LYS A 99 -27.84 11.40 12.20
C LYS A 99 -26.36 11.53 11.85
N PHE A 100 -25.97 11.17 10.63
CA PHE A 100 -24.62 11.22 10.06
C PHE A 100 -23.81 12.48 10.52
N LYS A 101 -23.13 12.42 11.67
CA LYS A 101 -22.29 13.51 12.18
C LYS A 101 -20.85 13.23 11.77
N ILE A 102 -20.50 13.78 10.61
CA ILE A 102 -19.24 13.58 9.89
C ILE A 102 -17.99 14.02 10.70
N GLY A 103 -18.13 14.76 11.81
CA GLY A 103 -16.94 15.31 12.52
C GLY A 103 -16.14 14.31 13.39
N PHE A 104 -16.79 13.33 14.03
CA PHE A 104 -16.14 12.49 15.06
C PHE A 104 -15.51 11.20 14.54
N ALA A 105 -15.96 10.68 13.40
CA ALA A 105 -15.52 9.38 12.87
C ALA A 105 -14.19 9.44 12.08
N TYR A 106 -13.56 10.61 11.97
CA TYR A 106 -12.41 10.84 11.08
C TYR A 106 -11.12 11.24 11.83
N GLN A 107 -11.18 11.40 13.16
CA GLN A 107 -10.03 11.85 13.95
C GLN A 107 -8.86 10.85 13.86
N GLY A 108 -9.17 9.55 13.80
CA GLY A 108 -8.14 8.52 13.72
C GLY A 108 -7.48 8.36 12.35
N ILE A 109 -8.09 8.86 11.28
CA ILE A 109 -7.61 8.66 9.90
C ILE A 109 -6.19 9.22 9.72
N PHE A 110 -5.94 10.43 10.24
CA PHE A 110 -4.68 11.13 10.04
C PHE A 110 -3.50 10.39 10.67
N PHE A 111 -3.62 9.92 11.92
CA PHE A 111 -2.49 9.24 12.57
C PHE A 111 -2.27 7.84 11.99
N ILE A 112 -3.34 7.16 11.53
CA ILE A 112 -3.23 5.83 10.90
C ILE A 112 -2.54 5.94 9.54
N ILE A 113 -3.01 6.83 8.66
CA ILE A 113 -2.37 7.08 7.36
C ILE A 113 -0.94 7.61 7.57
N GLY A 114 -0.74 8.48 8.57
CA GLY A 114 0.58 8.97 8.95
C GLY A 114 1.54 7.84 9.37
N ALA A 115 1.07 6.87 10.15
CA ALA A 115 1.83 5.67 10.51
C ALA A 115 2.23 4.85 9.28
N GLN A 116 1.30 4.67 8.34
CA GLN A 116 1.53 3.93 7.09
C GLN A 116 2.56 4.63 6.20
N ILE A 117 2.46 5.96 6.03
CA ILE A 117 3.43 6.75 5.27
C ILE A 117 4.82 6.69 5.92
N LEU A 118 4.89 6.87 7.24
CA LEU A 118 6.16 6.82 7.96
C LEU A 118 6.77 5.41 7.91
N GLY A 119 5.96 4.36 8.05
CA GLY A 119 6.38 2.96 7.90
C GLY A 119 6.96 2.70 6.52
N ALA A 120 6.31 3.21 5.46
CA ALA A 120 6.80 3.09 4.10
C ALA A 120 8.16 3.77 3.89
N LEU A 121 8.33 5.00 4.41
CA LEU A 121 9.60 5.72 4.33
C LEU A 121 10.73 4.98 5.05
N VAL A 122 10.49 4.58 6.30
CA VAL A 122 11.51 3.89 7.10
C VAL A 122 11.85 2.54 6.47
N GLY A 123 10.86 1.77 6.00
CA GLY A 123 11.08 0.51 5.29
C GLY A 123 11.91 0.70 4.02
N TYR A 124 11.62 1.73 3.22
CA TYR A 124 12.40 2.05 2.03
C TYR A 124 13.83 2.51 2.35
N ILE A 125 14.03 3.35 3.38
CA ILE A 125 15.36 3.80 3.82
C ILE A 125 16.20 2.60 4.29
N PHE A 126 15.61 1.73 5.12
CA PHE A 126 16.30 0.55 5.63
C PHE A 126 16.69 -0.41 4.50
N PHE A 127 15.77 -0.69 3.57
CA PHE A 127 16.08 -1.48 2.39
C PHE A 127 17.15 -0.83 1.52
N SER A 128 17.07 0.48 1.27
CA SER A 128 18.05 1.19 0.44
C SER A 128 19.46 1.09 1.03
N GLY A 129 19.59 1.20 2.36
CA GLY A 129 20.85 0.97 3.06
C GLY A 129 21.42 -0.43 2.80
N LEU A 130 20.60 -1.46 3.00
CA LEU A 130 20.96 -2.85 2.72
C LEU A 130 21.36 -3.06 1.24
N PHE A 131 20.58 -2.51 0.31
CA PHE A 131 20.83 -2.59 -1.12
C PHE A 131 22.20 -2.02 -1.49
N TYR A 132 22.53 -0.82 -1.01
CA TYR A 132 23.81 -0.18 -1.29
C TYR A 132 24.98 -0.88 -0.60
N MET A 133 24.78 -1.43 0.61
CA MET A 133 25.77 -2.30 1.25
C MET A 133 26.09 -3.53 0.38
N LEU A 134 25.07 -4.25 -0.08
CA LEU A 134 25.25 -5.41 -0.96
C LEU A 134 25.89 -5.01 -2.31
N LYS A 135 25.44 -3.90 -2.91
CA LYS A 135 25.98 -3.36 -4.15
C LYS A 135 27.47 -3.00 -4.01
N SER A 136 27.90 -2.46 -2.87
CA SER A 136 29.31 -2.09 -2.63
C SER A 136 30.26 -3.28 -2.63
N THR A 137 29.78 -4.49 -2.36
CA THR A 137 30.61 -5.71 -2.41
C THR A 137 31.04 -6.09 -3.83
N LYS A 138 30.37 -5.54 -4.87
CA LYS A 138 30.55 -5.89 -6.30
C LYS A 138 30.43 -7.39 -6.62
N LYS A 139 29.94 -8.20 -5.67
CA LYS A 139 29.80 -9.66 -5.82
C LYS A 139 28.74 -10.05 -6.85
N TYR A 140 27.72 -9.21 -7.01
CA TYR A 140 26.57 -9.48 -7.87
C TYR A 140 26.55 -8.50 -9.04
N GLU A 141 26.95 -8.96 -10.23
CA GLU A 141 27.04 -8.14 -11.44
C GLU A 141 25.70 -7.47 -11.79
N ALA A 142 24.59 -8.18 -11.58
CA ALA A 142 23.23 -7.69 -11.80
C ALA A 142 22.87 -6.43 -10.99
N LEU A 143 23.61 -6.13 -9.91
CA LEU A 143 23.37 -4.98 -9.04
C LEU A 143 24.26 -3.77 -9.37
N ASN A 144 25.36 -3.96 -10.12
CA ASN A 144 26.36 -2.91 -10.34
C ASN A 144 25.75 -1.66 -10.99
N ASN A 145 24.82 -1.84 -11.93
CA ASN A 145 24.16 -0.74 -12.64
C ASN A 145 22.69 -0.53 -12.24
N ALA A 146 22.15 -1.33 -11.32
CA ALA A 146 20.76 -1.20 -10.90
C ALA A 146 20.58 -0.09 -9.85
N SER A 147 19.49 0.67 -9.94
CA SER A 147 18.96 1.47 -8.83
C SER A 147 18.00 0.65 -7.97
N VAL A 148 17.59 1.20 -6.82
CA VAL A 148 16.63 0.52 -5.92
C VAL A 148 15.30 0.28 -6.64
N MET A 149 14.82 1.25 -7.42
CA MET A 149 13.54 1.10 -8.12
C MET A 149 13.62 0.18 -9.35
N ASP A 150 14.80 -0.08 -9.89
CA ASP A 150 14.97 -1.09 -10.95
C ASP A 150 14.66 -2.51 -10.48
N LEU A 151 14.54 -2.73 -9.17
CA LEU A 151 14.14 -4.02 -8.59
C LEU A 151 12.65 -4.27 -8.75
N ILE A 152 11.82 -3.24 -8.65
CA ILE A 152 10.34 -3.35 -8.67
C ILE A 152 9.78 -3.20 -10.10
N LYS A 153 10.57 -2.69 -11.06
CA LYS A 153 10.14 -2.58 -12.46
C LYS A 153 9.87 -3.97 -13.05
N LEU A 154 8.59 -4.31 -13.22
CA LEU A 154 8.14 -5.58 -13.81
C LEU A 154 8.28 -5.58 -15.34
N HIS A 155 7.87 -4.50 -16.02
CA HIS A 155 8.10 -4.22 -17.44
C HIS A 155 8.17 -2.69 -17.70
N GLU A 156 8.21 -2.31 -18.98
CA GLU A 156 8.10 -0.91 -19.43
C GLU A 156 6.88 -0.21 -18.83
N PRO A 157 7.01 1.09 -18.46
CA PRO A 157 5.93 1.84 -17.85
C PRO A 157 4.73 1.94 -18.79
N LEU A 158 3.55 1.64 -18.28
CA LEU A 158 2.31 1.82 -19.03
C LEU A 158 2.05 3.32 -19.27
N PRO A 159 1.47 3.70 -20.44
CA PRO A 159 0.90 5.02 -20.63
C PRO A 159 -0.06 5.38 -19.48
N ILE A 160 -0.07 6.65 -19.08
CA ILE A 160 -0.82 7.14 -17.91
C ILE A 160 -2.29 6.69 -17.94
N TRP A 161 -2.96 6.79 -19.10
CA TRP A 161 -4.37 6.39 -19.24
C TRP A 161 -4.58 4.87 -19.08
N LYS A 162 -3.67 4.03 -19.61
CA LYS A 162 -3.72 2.58 -19.42
C LYS A 162 -3.51 2.23 -17.96
N ASN A 163 -2.58 2.94 -17.30
CA ASN A 163 -2.36 2.76 -15.88
C ASN A 163 -3.61 3.16 -15.07
N ALA A 164 -4.26 4.28 -15.41
CA ALA A 164 -5.49 4.72 -14.75
C ALA A 164 -6.61 3.68 -14.86
N ILE A 165 -6.90 3.15 -16.06
CA ILE A 165 -7.92 2.10 -16.26
C ILE A 165 -7.61 0.86 -15.42
N LYS A 166 -6.35 0.43 -15.45
CA LYS A 166 -5.87 -0.70 -14.66
C LYS A 166 -6.06 -0.47 -13.16
N GLU A 167 -5.66 0.69 -12.64
CA GLU A 167 -5.83 1.03 -11.22
C GLU A 167 -7.33 1.11 -10.85
N VAL A 168 -8.18 1.69 -11.69
CA VAL A 168 -9.65 1.70 -11.49
C VAL A 168 -10.20 0.28 -11.32
N PHE A 169 -9.79 -0.64 -12.19
CA PHE A 169 -10.25 -2.03 -12.15
C PHE A 169 -9.78 -2.76 -10.88
N PHE A 170 -8.47 -2.74 -10.58
CA PHE A 170 -7.93 -3.51 -9.44
C PHE A 170 -8.21 -2.87 -8.08
N ILE A 171 -8.18 -1.54 -7.96
CA ILE A 171 -8.60 -0.86 -6.72
C ILE A 171 -10.10 -1.07 -6.50
N GLY A 172 -10.91 -0.98 -7.55
CA GLY A 172 -12.34 -1.27 -7.46
C GLY A 172 -12.63 -2.69 -6.99
N LEU A 173 -11.91 -3.68 -7.53
CA LEU A 173 -12.00 -5.07 -7.09
C LEU A 173 -11.52 -5.25 -5.64
N PHE A 174 -10.44 -4.60 -5.25
CA PHE A 174 -9.93 -4.64 -3.87
C PHE A 174 -10.95 -4.08 -2.88
N VAL A 175 -11.52 -2.90 -3.15
CA VAL A 175 -12.49 -2.23 -2.29
C VAL A 175 -13.79 -3.04 -2.20
N SER A 176 -14.28 -3.59 -3.31
CA SER A 176 -15.54 -4.34 -3.33
C SER A 176 -15.43 -5.69 -2.63
N THR A 177 -14.23 -6.25 -2.49
CA THR A 177 -14.02 -7.59 -1.88
C THR A 177 -13.46 -7.51 -0.46
N ILE A 178 -12.30 -6.88 -0.25
CA ILE A 178 -11.55 -6.98 1.01
C ILE A 178 -12.13 -6.07 2.09
N THR A 179 -12.52 -4.85 1.73
CA THR A 179 -12.98 -3.85 2.71
C THR A 179 -14.25 -4.28 3.46
N TRP A 180 -15.05 -5.17 2.87
CA TRP A 180 -16.32 -5.64 3.43
C TRP A 180 -16.20 -6.88 4.31
N LEU A 181 -15.12 -7.66 4.18
CA LEU A 181 -14.92 -8.89 4.95
C LEU A 181 -15.06 -8.71 6.47
N PRO A 182 -14.57 -7.61 7.10
CA PRO A 182 -14.74 -7.41 8.55
C PRO A 182 -16.18 -7.25 9.01
N PHE A 183 -17.12 -6.95 8.09
CA PHE A 183 -18.55 -6.78 8.38
C PHE A 183 -19.38 -8.04 8.10
N ALA A 184 -18.73 -9.14 7.69
CA ALA A 184 -19.42 -10.41 7.53
C ALA A 184 -19.97 -10.90 8.88
N ASN A 185 -21.21 -11.38 8.89
CA ASN A 185 -21.87 -11.85 10.12
C ASN A 185 -21.15 -13.09 10.68
N ALA A 186 -20.38 -12.89 11.75
CA ALA A 186 -19.58 -13.94 12.36
C ALA A 186 -20.42 -15.13 12.87
N ALA A 187 -21.63 -14.88 13.36
CA ALA A 187 -22.51 -15.93 13.85
C ALA A 187 -23.08 -16.78 12.70
N GLN A 188 -23.45 -16.15 11.59
CA GLN A 188 -24.01 -16.84 10.42
C GLN A 188 -22.96 -17.64 9.66
N PHE A 189 -21.74 -17.11 9.53
CA PHE A 189 -20.67 -17.74 8.74
C PHE A 189 -19.66 -18.53 9.57
N ALA A 190 -19.88 -18.66 10.90
CA ALA A 190 -18.95 -19.25 11.85
C ALA A 190 -17.51 -18.68 11.70
N THR A 191 -17.39 -17.39 11.38
CA THR A 191 -16.10 -16.73 11.17
C THR A 191 -15.57 -16.13 12.45
N ASN A 192 -14.26 -15.94 12.49
CA ASN A 192 -13.57 -15.25 13.57
C ASN A 192 -12.50 -14.32 12.95
N PRO A 193 -11.81 -13.47 13.75
CA PRO A 193 -10.83 -12.54 13.21
C PRO A 193 -9.69 -13.20 12.44
N PHE A 194 -9.32 -14.44 12.78
CA PHE A 194 -8.31 -15.20 12.03
C PHE A 194 -8.80 -15.51 10.61
N TRP A 195 -10.02 -16.03 10.46
CA TRP A 195 -10.61 -16.32 9.15
C TRP A 195 -10.74 -15.06 8.28
N VAL A 196 -11.11 -13.92 8.87
CA VAL A 196 -11.19 -12.64 8.17
C VAL A 196 -9.81 -12.25 7.60
N VAL A 197 -8.75 -12.35 8.40
CA VAL A 197 -7.36 -12.04 7.95
C VAL A 197 -6.91 -13.04 6.88
N LEU A 198 -7.18 -14.33 7.06
CA LEU A 198 -6.82 -15.36 6.10
C LEU A 198 -7.50 -15.14 4.74
N PHE A 199 -8.83 -14.96 4.72
CA PHE A 199 -9.55 -14.70 3.47
C PHE A 199 -9.15 -13.37 2.83
N SER A 200 -8.95 -12.31 3.63
CA SER A 200 -8.44 -11.03 3.11
C SER A 200 -7.10 -11.22 2.40
N THR A 201 -6.24 -12.08 2.95
CA THR A 201 -4.92 -12.35 2.37
C THR A 201 -5.01 -13.20 1.10
N ILE A 202 -5.86 -14.23 1.07
CA ILE A 202 -6.09 -15.05 -0.13
C ILE A 202 -6.64 -14.20 -1.27
N ILE A 203 -7.63 -13.34 -0.98
CA ILE A 203 -8.19 -12.43 -1.98
C ILE A 203 -7.13 -11.43 -2.44
N ALA A 204 -6.38 -10.83 -1.52
CA ALA A 204 -5.29 -9.91 -1.86
C ALA A 204 -4.26 -10.60 -2.77
N PHE A 205 -3.88 -11.84 -2.46
CA PHE A 205 -3.01 -12.66 -3.29
C PHE A 205 -3.57 -12.83 -4.70
N ALA A 206 -4.85 -13.22 -4.82
CA ALA A 206 -5.49 -13.42 -6.12
C ALA A 206 -5.49 -12.13 -6.95
N ILE A 207 -5.82 -10.98 -6.34
CA ILE A 207 -5.85 -9.68 -7.03
C ILE A 207 -4.45 -9.27 -7.47
N ILE A 208 -3.44 -9.37 -6.58
CA ILE A 208 -2.03 -9.08 -6.93
C ILE A 208 -1.57 -9.99 -8.07
N PHE A 209 -1.87 -11.28 -8.00
CA PHE A 209 -1.50 -12.23 -9.03
C PHE A 209 -2.15 -11.92 -10.38
N MET A 210 -3.46 -11.63 -10.40
CA MET A 210 -4.17 -11.23 -11.62
C MET A 210 -3.66 -9.91 -12.21
N SER A 211 -3.10 -9.03 -11.38
CA SER A 211 -2.52 -7.77 -11.84
C SER A 211 -1.13 -7.90 -12.46
N ALA A 212 -0.46 -9.03 -12.27
CA ALA A 212 0.90 -9.28 -12.75
C ALA A 212 1.12 -8.97 -14.25
N PRO A 213 0.22 -9.36 -15.17
CA PRO A 213 0.36 -9.06 -16.60
C PRO A 213 0.29 -7.56 -16.92
N PHE A 214 -0.20 -6.73 -16.00
CA PHE A 214 -0.40 -5.30 -16.16
C PHE A 214 0.62 -4.46 -15.36
N ASN A 215 1.82 -5.01 -15.10
CA ASN A 215 2.86 -4.43 -14.24
C ASN A 215 2.44 -4.30 -12.77
N GLY A 216 1.57 -5.20 -12.29
CA GLY A 216 0.99 -5.08 -10.98
C GLY A 216 0.03 -3.90 -10.88
N PHE A 217 -0.61 -3.72 -9.73
CA PHE A 217 -1.30 -2.48 -9.39
C PHE A 217 -0.70 -1.89 -8.12
N ALA A 218 -1.02 -0.64 -7.82
CA ALA A 218 -0.60 0.02 -6.60
C ALA A 218 -1.42 -0.53 -5.42
N PHE A 219 -1.15 -1.79 -5.05
CA PHE A 219 -1.80 -2.52 -3.97
C PHE A 219 -1.82 -1.69 -2.68
N HIS A 220 -0.79 -0.90 -2.44
CA HIS A 220 -0.69 0.03 -1.32
C HIS A 220 -0.11 1.37 -1.82
N LEU A 221 -0.66 2.51 -1.36
CA LEU A 221 -0.18 3.85 -1.77
C LEU A 221 1.29 4.12 -1.39
N ALA A 222 1.87 3.31 -0.51
CA ALA A 222 3.31 3.34 -0.20
C ALA A 222 4.19 3.20 -1.45
N PHE A 223 3.84 2.32 -2.40
CA PHE A 223 4.69 2.07 -3.56
C PHE A 223 4.77 3.25 -4.54
N PRO A 224 3.66 3.85 -5.01
CA PRO A 224 3.75 5.06 -5.83
C PRO A 224 4.35 6.24 -5.06
N PHE A 225 4.15 6.32 -3.74
CA PHE A 225 4.77 7.35 -2.91
C PHE A 225 6.29 7.19 -2.85
N VAL A 226 6.79 5.99 -2.53
CA VAL A 226 8.22 5.66 -2.51
C VAL A 226 8.86 5.87 -3.88
N TYR A 227 8.15 5.57 -4.97
CA TYR A 227 8.63 5.83 -6.32
C TYR A 227 8.90 7.32 -6.57
N VAL A 228 8.01 8.22 -6.11
CA VAL A 228 8.25 9.66 -6.19
C VAL A 228 9.49 10.07 -5.39
N ILE A 229 9.67 9.53 -4.18
CA ILE A 229 10.85 9.80 -3.35
C ILE A 229 12.13 9.37 -4.07
N ASP A 230 12.15 8.18 -4.67
CA ASP A 230 13.31 7.67 -5.40
C ASP A 230 13.68 8.56 -6.59
N VAL A 231 12.70 8.97 -7.41
CA VAL A 231 12.94 9.90 -8.53
C VAL A 231 13.52 11.23 -8.05
N LEU A 232 13.00 11.77 -6.94
CA LEU A 232 13.54 13.00 -6.35
C LEU A 232 14.99 12.82 -5.87
N VAL A 233 15.30 11.68 -5.24
CA VAL A 233 16.64 11.37 -4.76
C VAL A 233 17.63 11.18 -5.92
N GLU A 234 17.24 10.49 -6.99
CA GLU A 234 18.07 10.33 -8.20
C GLU A 234 18.43 11.70 -8.79
N MET A 235 17.45 12.59 -8.91
CA MET A 235 17.67 13.94 -9.43
C MET A 235 18.58 14.79 -8.55
N ILE A 236 18.41 14.72 -7.24
CA ILE A 236 19.29 15.44 -6.31
C ILE A 236 20.74 14.93 -6.46
N LYS A 237 20.93 13.60 -6.57
CA LYS A 237 22.26 13.00 -6.77
C LYS A 237 22.91 13.47 -8.06
N GLU A 238 22.17 13.51 -9.17
CA GLU A 238 22.69 13.97 -10.46
C GLU A 238 23.00 15.46 -10.46
N HIS A 239 22.15 16.28 -9.83
CA HIS A 239 22.40 17.71 -9.69
C HIS A 239 23.69 17.98 -8.89
N ILE A 240 23.89 17.27 -7.77
CA ILE A 240 25.13 17.35 -6.97
C ILE A 240 26.35 16.91 -7.79
N LYS A 241 26.22 15.84 -8.60
CA LYS A 241 27.30 15.33 -9.45
C LYS A 241 27.70 16.34 -10.53
N ALA A 242 26.72 16.93 -11.21
CA ALA A 242 26.95 17.94 -12.24
C ALA A 242 27.62 19.20 -11.70
N GLN A 243 27.19 19.67 -10.52
CA GLN A 243 27.85 20.78 -9.82
C GLN A 243 29.32 20.47 -9.49
N LYS A 244 29.63 19.25 -9.03
CA LYS A 244 31.01 18.83 -8.72
C LYS A 244 31.90 18.74 -9.96
N ASN A 245 31.37 18.23 -11.06
CA ASN A 245 32.14 18.02 -12.28
C ASN A 245 32.25 19.28 -13.16
N LYS A 246 31.57 20.39 -12.81
CA LYS A 246 31.39 21.57 -13.67
C LYS A 246 30.87 21.22 -15.07
N GLU A 247 30.16 20.10 -15.19
CA GLU A 247 29.55 19.66 -16.43
C GLU A 247 28.27 20.48 -16.66
N VAL A 248 28.10 21.03 -17.86
CA VAL A 248 26.81 21.57 -18.29
C VAL A 248 25.85 20.39 -18.36
N LEU A 249 24.83 20.37 -17.51
CA LEU A 249 23.83 19.31 -17.55
C LEU A 249 23.18 19.33 -18.94
N ASP A 250 23.29 18.23 -19.67
CA ASP A 250 22.70 18.10 -21.00
C ASP A 250 21.19 18.39 -20.91
N ILE A 251 20.70 19.26 -21.80
CA ILE A 251 19.29 19.62 -21.93
C ILE A 251 18.42 18.36 -22.09
N GLN A 252 18.92 17.32 -22.77
CA GLN A 252 18.21 16.06 -22.93
C GLN A 252 18.02 15.32 -21.60
N VAL A 253 19.06 15.27 -20.76
CA VAL A 253 19.01 14.64 -19.42
C VAL A 253 18.04 15.40 -18.52
N CYS A 254 18.11 16.73 -18.50
CA CYS A 254 17.15 17.60 -17.82
C CYS A 254 15.69 17.29 -18.20
N ASN A 255 15.41 17.17 -19.50
CA ASN A 255 14.08 16.89 -20.01
C ASN A 255 13.59 15.48 -19.64
N GLN A 256 14.47 14.48 -19.64
CA GLN A 256 14.14 13.12 -19.19
C GLN A 256 13.77 13.09 -17.70
N HIS A 257 14.52 13.79 -16.83
CA HIS A 257 14.20 13.86 -15.40
C HIS A 257 12.88 14.56 -15.13
N ARG A 258 12.64 15.67 -15.82
CA ARG A 258 11.36 16.39 -15.73
C ARG A 258 10.19 15.48 -16.11
N TYR A 259 10.33 14.71 -17.19
CA TYR A 259 9.31 13.74 -17.59
C TYR A 259 9.11 12.65 -16.53
N LYS A 260 10.18 12.09 -15.97
CA LYS A 260 10.10 11.07 -14.90
C LYS A 260 9.37 11.59 -13.66
N ILE A 261 9.66 12.81 -13.18
CA ILE A 261 8.91 13.39 -12.04
C ILE A 261 7.45 13.54 -12.42
N ILE A 262 7.16 14.20 -13.55
CA ILE A 262 5.77 14.49 -13.95
C ILE A 262 4.99 13.18 -14.05
N TYR A 263 5.58 12.14 -14.64
CA TYR A 263 4.98 10.82 -14.70
C TYR A 263 4.74 10.24 -13.30
N ALA A 264 5.76 10.24 -12.43
CA ALA A 264 5.66 9.69 -11.08
C ALA A 264 4.60 10.40 -10.22
N THR A 265 4.59 11.73 -10.23
CA THR A 265 3.64 12.54 -9.46
C THR A 265 2.23 12.47 -10.03
N THR A 266 2.08 12.46 -11.36
CA THR A 266 0.78 12.25 -12.01
C THR A 266 0.23 10.87 -11.66
N ASN A 267 1.08 9.84 -11.70
CA ASN A 267 0.68 8.48 -11.35
C ASN A 267 0.24 8.38 -9.89
N LEU A 268 1.03 8.92 -8.95
CA LEU A 268 0.66 8.99 -7.53
C LEU A 268 -0.66 9.74 -7.34
N SER A 269 -0.85 10.87 -8.03
CA SER A 269 -2.06 11.69 -7.92
C SER A 269 -3.29 10.93 -8.42
N ILE A 270 -3.19 10.26 -9.57
CA ILE A 270 -4.27 9.45 -10.14
C ILE A 270 -4.60 8.27 -9.21
N THR A 271 -3.60 7.50 -8.76
CA THR A 271 -3.83 6.39 -7.84
C THR A 271 -4.47 6.88 -6.55
N THR A 272 -3.98 7.98 -5.98
CA THR A 272 -4.55 8.57 -4.75
C THR A 272 -5.99 9.02 -4.98
N ALA A 273 -6.29 9.69 -6.10
CA ALA A 273 -7.64 10.12 -6.44
C ALA A 273 -8.58 8.91 -6.60
N ILE A 274 -8.17 7.87 -7.33
CA ILE A 274 -8.95 6.63 -7.49
C ILE A 274 -9.17 5.98 -6.12
N THR A 275 -8.12 5.84 -5.30
CA THR A 275 -8.23 5.32 -3.92
C THR A 275 -9.27 6.09 -3.13
N ILE A 276 -9.20 7.43 -3.09
CA ILE A 276 -10.16 8.25 -2.35
C ILE A 276 -11.57 8.05 -2.91
N ILE A 277 -11.76 8.18 -4.23
CA ILE A 277 -13.07 8.05 -4.87
C ILE A 277 -13.68 6.69 -4.54
N PHE A 278 -12.96 5.59 -4.77
CA PHE A 278 -13.50 4.26 -4.55
C PHE A 278 -13.75 3.97 -3.06
N SER A 279 -12.86 4.43 -2.18
CA SER A 279 -13.00 4.22 -0.73
C SER A 279 -14.11 5.07 -0.11
N LEU A 280 -14.56 6.14 -0.78
CA LEU A 280 -15.67 6.95 -0.32
C LEU A 280 -16.99 6.55 -1.01
N VAL A 281 -17.00 6.51 -2.34
CA VAL A 281 -18.21 6.34 -3.15
C VAL A 281 -18.82 4.95 -2.97
N ILE A 282 -18.01 3.87 -3.02
CA ILE A 282 -18.55 2.51 -2.90
C ILE A 282 -19.21 2.30 -1.52
N PRO A 283 -18.54 2.59 -0.39
CA PRO A 283 -19.18 2.50 0.92
C PRO A 283 -20.44 3.34 1.06
N ILE A 284 -20.44 4.60 0.62
CA ILE A 284 -21.60 5.48 0.70
C ILE A 284 -22.77 4.91 -0.09
N PHE A 285 -22.55 4.49 -1.35
CA PHE A 285 -23.59 3.94 -2.20
C PHE A 285 -24.21 2.68 -1.59
N MET A 286 -23.38 1.79 -1.04
CA MET A 286 -23.84 0.57 -0.38
C MET A 286 -24.64 0.86 0.90
N VAL A 287 -24.21 1.84 1.71
CA VAL A 287 -24.97 2.29 2.89
C VAL A 287 -26.33 2.85 2.48
N LEU A 288 -26.39 3.66 1.40
CA LEU A 288 -27.64 4.19 0.87
C LEU A 288 -28.58 3.08 0.37
N ILE A 289 -28.07 2.08 -0.34
CA ILE A 289 -28.85 0.89 -0.74
C ILE A 289 -29.38 0.15 0.49
N GLY A 290 -28.54 -0.09 1.49
CA GLY A 290 -28.93 -0.77 2.73
C GLY A 290 -30.06 -0.05 3.46
N HIS A 291 -29.99 1.28 3.57
CA HIS A 291 -31.04 2.10 4.13
C HIS A 291 -32.34 2.04 3.32
N HIS A 292 -32.26 2.14 1.99
CA HIS A 292 -33.44 2.06 1.12
C HIS A 292 -34.17 0.71 1.28
N ASN A 293 -33.40 -0.37 1.40
CA ASN A 293 -33.93 -1.73 1.51
C ASN A 293 -34.35 -2.12 2.94
N LYS A 294 -34.29 -1.19 3.92
CA LYS A 294 -34.59 -1.44 5.35
C LYS A 294 -33.87 -2.66 5.91
N VAL A 295 -32.66 -2.96 5.41
CA VAL A 295 -31.84 -4.02 5.98
C VAL A 295 -31.49 -3.58 7.39
N SER A 296 -31.97 -4.32 8.39
CA SER A 296 -31.76 -3.97 9.80
C SER A 296 -30.27 -3.78 10.05
N HIS A 297 -29.88 -2.66 10.67
CA HIS A 297 -28.52 -2.33 11.06
C HIS A 297 -27.99 -3.28 12.15
N ASN A 298 -27.78 -4.54 11.79
CA ASN A 298 -26.88 -5.45 12.47
C ASN A 298 -25.56 -5.54 11.68
N LEU A 299 -25.13 -4.40 11.09
CA LEU A 299 -23.78 -4.19 10.55
C LEU A 299 -22.86 -3.67 11.66
#